data_AF-K1ZDC9-F1
#
_entry.id   AF-K1ZDC9-F1
#
_cell.length_a   1.000
_cell.length_b   1.000
_cell.length_c   1.000
_cell.angle_alpha   90.00
_cell.angle_beta   90.00
_cell.angle_gamma   90.00
#
_symmetry.space_group_name_H-M   'P 1'
#
loop_
_entity.id
_entity.type
_entity.pdbx_description
1 polymer ?
#
loop_
_entity_poly.entity_id
_entity_poly.type
_entity_poly.pdbx_seq_one_letter_code
_entity_poly.pdbx_strand_id
1 'polypeptide(L)'
;MAIQQHPLPQDISSYRFRLIGDMTIKQFASLGIAIVLAIVVYSLPLPFFFKYPLSFLFIVLGVGMAFVPVQGRSLDVWILAFIRSIYSPTQYIWKRSEKVSEDMALPTGPNAGTQ
;
A
#
# COMPACT_ATOMS: atom_id res chain seq x y z
N MET A 1 18.69 12.62 41.42
CA MET A 1 19.03 11.42 40.62
C MET A 1 18.55 11.68 39.20
N ALA A 2 19.48 11.76 38.24
CA ALA A 2 19.12 12.01 36.85
C ALA A 2 18.53 10.73 36.24
N ILE A 3 17.31 10.83 35.73
CA ILE A 3 16.63 9.75 35.01
C ILE A 3 17.40 9.45 33.71
N GLN A 4 18.02 8.27 33.61
CA GLN A 4 18.53 7.79 32.33
C GLN A 4 17.33 7.46 31.44
N GLN A 5 17.08 8.32 30.44
CA GLN A 5 16.09 8.05 29.40
C GLN A 5 16.60 6.91 28.53
N HIS A 6 15.93 5.76 28.61
CA HIS A 6 16.17 4.67 27.67
C HIS A 6 15.63 5.10 26.28
N PRO A 7 16.44 5.06 25.20
CA PRO A 7 15.99 5.46 23.88
C PRO A 7 14.81 4.59 23.44
N LEU A 8 13.73 5.21 22.97
CA LEU A 8 12.59 4.49 22.43
C LEU A 8 13.06 3.75 21.15
N PRO A 9 12.84 2.43 21.02
CA PRO A 9 13.26 1.69 19.85
C PRO A 9 12.63 2.30 18.59
N GLN A 10 13.49 2.58 17.61
CA GLN A 10 13.07 3.17 16.35
C GLN A 10 12.11 2.20 15.64
N ASP A 11 10.99 2.73 15.14
CA ASP A 11 9.91 1.92 14.58
C ASP A 11 10.32 1.25 13.25
N ILE A 12 10.73 -0.02 13.34
CA ILE A 12 11.17 -0.85 12.21
C ILE A 12 10.01 -1.33 11.32
N SER A 13 8.75 -1.11 11.72
CA SER A 13 7.57 -1.56 10.97
C SER A 13 7.35 -0.83 9.65
N SER A 14 8.01 0.32 9.47
CA SER A 14 7.92 1.16 8.27
C SER A 14 8.71 0.62 7.07
N TYR A 15 9.52 -0.43 7.24
CA TYR A 15 10.31 -1.01 6.16
C TYR A 15 9.42 -1.77 5.17
N ARG A 16 9.23 -1.20 3.98
CA ARG A 16 8.69 -1.94 2.83
C ARG A 16 9.83 -2.66 2.12
N PHE A 17 9.66 -3.96 1.90
CA PHE A 17 10.59 -4.73 1.09
C PHE A 17 10.66 -4.16 -0.33
N ARG A 18 11.84 -3.66 -0.67
CA ARG A 18 12.21 -3.24 -2.01
C ARG A 18 12.92 -4.43 -2.66
N LEU A 19 12.39 -4.91 -3.79
CA LEU A 19 12.88 -6.08 -4.52
C LEU A 19 14.09 -5.73 -5.39
N ILE A 20 13.99 -4.64 -6.17
CA ILE A 20 15.06 -4.10 -7.04
C ILE A 20 15.16 -2.59 -6.82
N GLY A 21 16.28 -2.12 -6.30
CA GLY A 21 16.50 -0.70 -6.00
C GLY A 21 15.47 -0.16 -5.00
N ASP A 22 14.66 0.82 -5.42
CA ASP A 22 13.56 1.40 -4.63
C ASP A 22 12.17 0.77 -4.91
N MET A 23 12.09 -0.25 -5.79
CA MET A 23 10.80 -0.82 -6.21
C MET A 23 10.31 -1.94 -5.30
N THR A 24 9.02 -1.91 -4.96
CA THR A 24 8.32 -3.00 -4.26
C THR A 24 7.98 -4.18 -5.18
N ILE A 25 7.71 -5.37 -4.63
CA ILE A 25 7.31 -6.57 -5.40
C ILE A 25 6.13 -6.30 -6.33
N LYS A 26 5.12 -5.55 -5.85
CA LYS A 26 3.93 -5.23 -6.63
C LYS A 26 4.25 -4.35 -7.84
N GLN A 27 5.11 -3.35 -7.67
CA GLN A 27 5.54 -2.45 -8.75
C GLN A 27 6.38 -3.18 -9.81
N PHE A 28 7.24 -4.11 -9.37
CA PHE A 28 8.00 -4.95 -10.31
C PHE A 28 7.07 -5.86 -11.13
N ALA A 29 6.09 -6.50 -10.47
CA ALA A 29 5.12 -7.35 -11.16
C ALA A 29 4.26 -6.55 -12.15
N SER A 30 3.79 -5.35 -11.79
CA SER A 30 2.99 -4.51 -12.69
C SER A 30 3.80 -4.05 -13.91
N LEU A 31 5.08 -3.70 -13.73
CA LEU A 31 5.98 -3.38 -14.82
C LEU A 31 6.18 -4.58 -15.76
N GLY A 32 6.41 -5.77 -15.19
CA GLY A 32 6.53 -7.01 -15.96
C GLY A 32 5.29 -7.30 -16.80
N ILE A 33 4.09 -7.15 -16.22
CA ILE A 33 2.81 -7.31 -16.94
C ILE A 33 2.68 -6.29 -18.07
N ALA A 34 3.06 -5.02 -17.84
CA ALA A 34 2.99 -3.98 -18.87
C ALA A 34 3.94 -4.28 -20.05
N ILE A 35 5.14 -4.79 -19.78
CA ILE A 35 6.10 -5.21 -20.82
C ILE A 35 5.55 -6.40 -21.61
N VAL A 36 5.00 -7.41 -20.93
CA VAL A 36 4.38 -8.56 -21.60
C VAL A 36 3.22 -8.11 -22.48
N LEU A 37 2.35 -7.22 -21.99
CA LEU A 37 1.27 -6.63 -22.78
C LEU A 37 1.79 -5.86 -24.00
N ALA A 38 2.87 -5.08 -23.83
CA ALA A 38 3.48 -4.34 -24.94
C ALA A 38 4.00 -5.29 -26.04
N ILE A 39 4.56 -6.44 -25.67
CA ILE A 39 5.02 -7.49 -26.60
C ILE A 39 3.82 -8.16 -27.30
N VAL A 40 2.74 -8.44 -26.57
CA VAL A 40 1.51 -9.01 -27.14
C VAL A 40 0.92 -8.04 -28.17
N VAL A 41 0.80 -6.76 -27.83
CA VAL A 41 0.34 -5.70 -28.76
C VAL A 41 1.27 -5.57 -29.97
N TYR A 42 2.57 -5.72 -29.78
CA TYR A 42 3.55 -5.70 -30.87
C TYR A 42 3.45 -6.93 -31.80
N SER A 43 2.94 -8.05 -31.29
CA SER A 43 2.76 -9.30 -32.03
C SER A 43 1.44 -9.37 -32.81
N LEU A 44 0.47 -8.48 -32.51
CA LEU A 44 -0.77 -8.38 -33.29
C LEU A 44 -0.50 -7.85 -34.71
N PRO A 45 -1.25 -8.32 -35.74
CA PRO A 45 -1.14 -7.86 -37.12
C PRO A 45 -1.80 -6.47 -37.29
N LEU A 46 -1.31 -5.49 -36.55
CA LEU A 46 -1.73 -4.09 -36.61
C LEU A 46 -0.87 -3.32 -37.63
N PRO A 47 -1.42 -2.27 -38.27
CA PRO A 47 -0.66 -1.39 -39.14
C PRO A 47 0.53 -0.79 -38.41
N PHE A 48 1.68 -0.67 -39.09
CA PHE A 48 2.92 -0.11 -38.53
C PHE A 48 2.70 1.20 -37.78
N PHE A 49 1.86 2.09 -38.32
CA PHE A 49 1.58 3.40 -37.73
C PHE A 49 0.96 3.34 -36.32
N PHE A 50 0.10 2.35 -36.03
CA PHE A 50 -0.52 2.22 -34.70
C PHE A 50 0.30 1.34 -33.77
N LYS A 51 1.05 0.38 -34.31
CA LYS A 51 1.76 -0.64 -33.53
C LYS A 51 2.82 -0.05 -32.60
N TYR A 52 3.70 0.79 -33.13
CA TYR A 52 4.81 1.37 -32.35
C TYR A 52 4.36 2.36 -31.28
N PRO A 53 3.52 3.37 -31.58
CA PRO A 53 3.08 4.30 -30.54
C PRO A 53 2.23 3.60 -29.47
N LEU A 54 1.41 2.62 -29.83
CA LEU A 54 0.59 1.89 -28.87
C LEU A 54 1.45 1.01 -27.94
N SER A 55 2.42 0.27 -28.49
CA SER A 55 3.36 -0.53 -27.69
C SER A 55 4.22 0.36 -26.79
N PHE A 56 4.72 1.49 -27.31
CA PHE A 56 5.48 2.46 -26.53
C PHE A 56 4.63 3.07 -25.39
N LEU A 57 3.37 3.40 -25.66
CA LEU A 57 2.44 3.90 -24.65
C LEU A 57 2.29 2.92 -23.49
N PHE A 58 2.11 1.62 -23.77
CA PHE A 58 2.00 0.60 -22.72
C PHE A 58 3.26 0.50 -21.86
N ILE A 59 4.45 0.60 -22.47
CA ILE A 59 5.73 0.58 -21.74
C ILE A 59 5.85 1.82 -20.85
N VAL A 60 5.60 3.02 -21.40
CA VAL A 60 5.67 4.29 -20.65
C VAL A 60 4.67 4.30 -19.51
N LEU A 61 3.45 3.82 -19.74
CA LEU A 61 2.41 3.74 -18.73
C LEU A 61 2.80 2.74 -17.63
N GLY A 62 3.37 1.58 -17.99
CA GLY A 62 3.90 0.60 -17.04
C GLY A 62 5.03 1.15 -16.17
N VAL A 63 6.00 1.84 -16.79
CA VAL A 63 7.10 2.50 -16.07
C VAL A 63 6.58 3.61 -15.17
N GLY A 64 5.69 4.47 -15.69
CA GLY A 64 5.06 5.54 -14.91
C GLY A 64 4.32 4.99 -13.70
N MET A 65 3.55 3.91 -13.86
CA MET A 65 2.81 3.29 -12.77
C MET A 65 3.72 2.67 -11.71
N ALA A 66 4.87 2.13 -12.12
CA ALA A 66 5.78 1.42 -11.22
C ALA A 66 6.75 2.36 -10.49
N PHE A 67 7.17 3.47 -11.11
CA PHE A 67 8.23 4.35 -10.60
C PHE A 67 7.78 5.76 -10.19
N VAL A 68 6.52 6.16 -10.41
CA VAL A 68 6.02 7.47 -9.94
C VAL A 68 5.37 7.29 -8.57
N PRO A 69 6.10 7.46 -7.45
CA PRO A 69 5.47 7.52 -6.13
C PRO A 69 4.65 8.80 -6.02
N VAL A 70 3.43 8.70 -5.49
CA VAL A 70 2.57 9.86 -5.23
C VAL A 70 2.53 10.08 -3.72
N GLN A 71 3.00 11.25 -3.27
CA GLN A 71 2.92 11.67 -1.86
C GLN A 71 3.59 10.70 -0.86
N GLY A 72 4.71 10.09 -1.24
CA GLY A 72 5.44 9.11 -0.39
C GLY A 72 4.73 7.76 -0.22
N ARG A 73 3.68 7.49 -1.01
CA ARG A 73 2.98 6.20 -1.06
C ARG A 73 3.08 5.61 -2.47
N SER A 74 3.13 4.28 -2.53
CA SER A 74 3.08 3.56 -3.81
C SER A 74 1.79 3.91 -4.55
N LEU A 75 1.89 4.10 -5.87
CA LEU A 75 0.79 4.52 -6.75
C LEU A 75 -0.46 3.64 -6.61
N ASP A 76 -0.27 2.33 -6.41
CA ASP A 76 -1.32 1.35 -6.15
C ASP A 76 -2.21 1.73 -4.94
N VAL A 77 -1.57 2.04 -3.82
CA VAL A 77 -2.26 2.46 -2.59
C VAL A 77 -2.96 3.80 -2.81
N TRP A 78 -2.34 4.69 -3.57
CA TRP A 78 -2.92 5.98 -3.89
C TRP A 78 -4.20 5.84 -4.73
N ILE A 79 -4.20 4.98 -5.76
CA ILE A 79 -5.37 4.70 -6.60
C ILE A 79 -6.51 4.11 -5.78
N LEU A 80 -6.22 3.12 -4.93
CA LEU A 80 -7.22 2.52 -4.03
C LEU A 80 -7.79 3.54 -3.05
N ALA A 81 -6.94 4.39 -2.47
CA ALA A 81 -7.37 5.45 -1.56
C ALA A 81 -8.21 6.51 -2.29
N PHE A 82 -7.86 6.84 -3.53
CA PHE A 82 -8.59 7.79 -4.36
C PHE A 82 -9.99 7.28 -4.70
N ILE A 83 -10.11 6.03 -5.19
CA ILE A 83 -11.40 5.40 -5.46
C ILE A 83 -12.23 5.33 -4.17
N ARG A 84 -11.63 4.88 -3.07
CA ARG A 84 -12.30 4.84 -1.77
C ARG A 84 -12.77 6.21 -1.33
N SER A 85 -11.98 7.27 -1.54
CA SER A 85 -12.35 8.63 -1.18
C SER A 85 -13.50 9.19 -2.03
N ILE A 86 -13.61 8.79 -3.31
CA ILE A 86 -14.71 9.21 -4.18
C ILE A 86 -16.02 8.58 -3.74
N TYR A 87 -16.00 7.28 -3.43
CA TYR A 87 -17.21 6.53 -3.10
C TYR A 87 -17.49 6.45 -1.59
N SER A 88 -16.60 6.94 -0.74
CA SER A 88 -16.81 6.90 0.71
C SER A 88 -17.89 7.91 1.11
N PRO A 89 -18.86 7.49 1.95
CA PRO A 89 -19.83 8.43 2.51
C PRO A 89 -19.12 9.44 3.41
N THR A 90 -19.36 10.73 3.18
CA THR A 90 -18.81 11.83 4.00
C THR A 90 -19.43 11.89 5.40
N GLN A 91 -20.58 11.25 5.59
CA GLN A 91 -21.28 11.19 6.86
C GLN A 91 -21.11 9.80 7.49
N TYR A 92 -20.45 9.77 8.63
CA TYR A 92 -20.30 8.57 9.44
C TYR A 92 -21.22 8.67 10.65
N ILE A 93 -22.14 7.72 10.79
CA ILE A 93 -22.95 7.58 12.00
C ILE A 93 -22.11 6.81 13.01
N TRP A 94 -21.86 7.40 14.17
CA TRP A 94 -21.17 6.73 15.25
C TRP A 94 -22.00 5.54 15.75
N LYS A 95 -21.41 4.34 15.67
CA LYS A 95 -21.95 3.14 16.33
C LYS A 95 -21.02 2.79 17.49
N ARG A 96 -21.57 2.77 18.72
CA ARG A 96 -20.88 2.26 19.90
C ARG A 96 -20.55 0.79 19.63
N SER A 97 -19.26 0.44 19.56
CA SER A 97 -18.84 -0.97 19.48
C SER A 97 -19.18 -1.61 20.82
N GLU A 98 -20.18 -2.51 20.82
CA GLU A 98 -20.60 -3.24 22.03
C GLU A 98 -19.53 -4.24 22.50
N LYS A 99 -18.59 -4.58 21.61
CA LYS A 99 -17.41 -5.36 21.95
C LYS A 99 -16.34 -4.43 22.50
N VAL A 100 -16.44 -4.11 23.79
CA VAL A 100 -15.26 -3.75 24.58
C VAL A 100 -14.46 -5.05 24.68
N SER A 101 -13.37 -5.11 23.93
CA SER A 101 -12.38 -6.15 24.02
C SER A 101 -11.99 -6.35 25.50
N GLU A 102 -12.14 -7.57 26.02
CA GLU A 102 -11.77 -7.92 27.42
C GLU A 102 -10.29 -7.63 27.74
N ASP A 103 -9.46 -7.37 26.73
CA ASP A 103 -8.08 -6.85 26.85
C ASP A 103 -7.99 -5.39 27.33
N MET A 104 -9.07 -4.60 27.26
CA MET A 104 -9.16 -3.28 27.91
C MET A 104 -9.79 -3.33 29.30
N ALA A 105 -10.31 -4.48 29.73
CA ALA A 105 -10.72 -4.67 31.12
C ALA A 105 -9.45 -4.78 31.95
N LEU A 106 -9.24 -3.79 32.81
CA LEU A 106 -8.18 -3.79 33.82
C LEU A 106 -8.17 -5.18 34.50
N PRO A 107 -7.00 -5.78 34.77
CA PRO A 107 -6.96 -7.00 35.57
C PRO A 107 -7.53 -6.66 36.94
N THR A 108 -8.81 -6.93 37.15
CA THR A 108 -9.40 -6.97 38.48
C THR A 108 -8.75 -8.15 39.16
N GLY A 109 -7.68 -7.88 39.89
CA GLY A 109 -6.90 -8.88 40.62
C GLY A 109 -7.81 -9.72 41.51
N PRO A 110 -7.48 -11.00 41.73
CA PRO A 110 -8.29 -11.86 42.57
C PRO A 110 -8.31 -11.31 44.00
N ASN A 111 -9.51 -11.26 44.57
CA ASN A 111 -9.79 -10.86 45.94
C ASN A 111 -8.79 -11.48 46.92
N ALA A 112 -7.92 -10.66 47.50
CA ALA A 112 -7.21 -10.97 48.73
C ALA A 112 -8.22 -10.88 49.90
N GLY A 113 -9.11 -11.87 49.97
CA GLY A 113 -9.95 -12.14 51.14
C GLY A 113 -9.29 -13.22 51.98
N THR A 114 -8.63 -12.77 53.03
CA THR A 114 -8.08 -13.53 54.16
C THR A 114 -9.01 -14.66 54.64
N GLN A 115 -8.50 -15.89 54.63
CA GLN A 115 -8.73 -16.90 55.68
C GLN A 115 -7.44 -17.02 56.50
#